data_AF-A0A838TB37-F1
#
_entry.id   AF-A0A838TB37-F1
#
_cell.length_a   1.000
_cell.length_b   1.000
_cell.length_c   1.000
_cell.angle_alpha   90.00
_cell.angle_beta   90.00
_cell.angle_gamma   90.00
#
_symmetry.space_group_name_H-M   'P 1'
#
loop_
_entity.id
_entity.type
_entity.pdbx_description
1 polymer ?
#
loop_
_entity_poly.entity_id
_entity_poly.type
_entity_poly.pdbx_seq_one_letter_code
_entity_poly.pdbx_strand_id
1 'polypeptide(L)'
;MAAAAFNTGVQAGPLEELRSLSLFPAADLAQLKAGEILSERGPLGDFSRGIYLEACYYINAPMDAVGQGLLHWNPVQHRDRDVRLYQEYALPGTAAVFKKLQLSAGFAGDDWLLEQTARTAQTGAAGDLHLTSEELALLGQKPMPPSEAWQEILQRRSAALARGGLAAVPPYGSDKSISPNSEFRGLLSLAPKAARHFQPMIEAQPLVAAGKQASETVAYWEATQVRDHTTLQLGLFAARKSSESWQLVDCAYYPSDTYFMALDFFQLWPVDGGTLVWQAGFVSAPFRSYLGGVDRYIAGKQMTDETLSTIKTFRSALEKR
;
A
#
# COMPACT_ATOMS: atom_id res chain seq x y z
N MET A 1 55.15 13.95 -4.43
CA MET A 1 54.21 13.82 -3.30
C MET A 1 52.94 14.55 -3.67
N ALA A 2 51.88 13.83 -4.05
CA ALA A 2 50.57 14.40 -4.30
C ALA A 2 49.69 14.06 -3.10
N ALA A 3 49.18 15.10 -2.43
CA ALA A 3 48.24 14.95 -1.33
C ALA A 3 46.87 14.56 -1.91
N ALA A 4 46.35 13.40 -1.49
CA ALA A 4 44.99 12.99 -1.77
C ALA A 4 44.04 13.85 -0.92
N ALA A 5 43.23 14.67 -1.58
CA ALA A 5 42.13 15.37 -0.94
C ALA A 5 41.05 14.33 -0.58
N PHE A 6 40.90 14.04 0.72
CA PHE A 6 39.73 13.34 1.23
C PHE A 6 38.54 14.30 1.14
N ASN A 7 37.67 14.07 0.15
CA ASN A 7 36.38 14.72 0.07
C ASN A 7 35.43 14.02 1.06
N THR A 8 35.50 14.38 2.33
CA THR A 8 34.53 13.94 3.34
C THR A 8 33.27 14.80 3.16
N GLY A 9 32.40 14.39 2.25
CA GLY A 9 31.03 14.91 2.22
C GLY A 9 30.39 14.59 3.57
N VAL A 10 30.09 15.62 4.36
CA VAL A 10 29.29 15.47 5.58
C VAL A 10 27.91 15.00 5.10
N GLN A 11 27.61 13.72 5.34
CA GLN A 11 26.28 13.17 5.10
C GLN A 11 25.30 13.99 5.95
N ALA A 12 24.26 14.53 5.32
CA ALA A 12 23.23 15.27 6.02
C ALA A 12 22.62 14.38 7.12
N GLY A 13 22.35 14.94 8.30
CA GLY A 13 21.67 14.21 9.35
C GLY A 13 20.25 13.82 8.92
N PRO A 14 19.61 12.83 9.58
CA PRO A 14 18.26 12.39 9.22
C PRO A 14 17.21 13.51 9.10
N LEU A 15 17.30 14.54 9.95
CA LEU A 15 16.38 15.67 9.93
C LEU A 15 16.63 16.60 8.74
N GLU A 16 17.90 16.85 8.40
CA GLU A 16 18.28 17.65 7.23
C GLU A 16 17.90 16.93 5.94
N GLU A 17 18.10 15.61 5.88
CA GLU A 17 17.65 14.77 4.78
C GLU A 17 16.13 14.86 4.60
N LEU A 18 15.36 14.64 5.68
CA LEU A 18 13.89 14.82 5.69
C LEU A 18 13.48 16.18 5.13
N ARG A 19 14.04 17.28 5.66
CA ARG A 19 13.68 18.65 5.25
C ARG A 19 13.95 18.91 3.76
N SER A 20 14.94 18.24 3.19
CA SER A 20 15.30 18.39 1.77
C SER A 20 14.39 17.60 0.82
N LEU A 21 13.91 16.45 1.28
CA LEU A 21 13.15 15.50 0.47
C LEU A 21 11.64 15.71 0.55
N SER A 22 11.15 16.08 1.73
CA SER A 22 9.72 16.09 2.08
C SER A 22 9.02 17.42 1.81
N LEU A 23 7.73 17.46 2.10
CA LEU A 23 6.91 18.68 2.21
C LEU A 23 7.20 19.47 3.50
N PHE A 24 8.11 19.03 4.37
CA PHE A 24 8.34 19.60 5.70
C PHE A 24 9.71 20.28 5.85
N PRO A 25 10.01 21.38 5.13
CA PRO A 25 11.31 22.07 5.22
C PRO A 25 11.58 22.67 6.61
N ALA A 26 10.52 22.89 7.40
CA ALA A 26 10.57 23.44 8.75
C ALA A 26 10.40 22.38 9.86
N ALA A 27 10.48 21.07 9.54
CA ALA A 27 10.31 20.00 10.52
C ALA A 27 11.24 20.21 11.74
N ASP A 28 10.72 20.09 12.95
CA ASP A 28 11.48 20.25 14.19
C ASP A 28 11.50 18.94 14.98
N LEU A 29 12.71 18.42 15.24
CA LEU A 29 12.87 17.13 15.90
C LEU A 29 12.36 17.16 17.36
N ALA A 30 12.47 18.28 18.06
CA ALA A 30 11.98 18.37 19.43
C ALA A 30 10.45 18.31 19.49
N GLN A 31 9.76 18.97 18.55
CA GLN A 31 8.31 18.91 18.42
C GLN A 31 7.81 17.50 18.03
N LEU A 32 8.48 16.86 17.05
CA LEU A 32 8.18 15.48 16.66
C LEU A 32 8.34 14.51 17.84
N LYS A 33 9.43 14.64 18.62
CA LYS A 33 9.65 13.85 19.85
C LYS A 33 8.63 14.14 20.95
N ALA A 34 8.12 15.37 21.03
CA ALA A 34 7.04 15.74 21.93
C ALA A 34 5.68 15.16 21.50
N GLY A 35 5.62 14.44 20.37
CA GLY A 35 4.48 13.67 19.92
C GLY A 35 3.74 14.26 18.72
N GLU A 36 4.22 15.39 18.18
CA GLU A 36 3.69 15.98 16.95
C GLU A 36 3.76 14.99 15.78
N ILE A 37 2.73 15.01 14.94
CA ILE A 37 2.69 14.30 13.67
C ILE A 37 2.43 15.35 12.60
N LEU A 38 3.42 15.56 11.74
CA LEU A 38 3.27 16.42 10.57
C LEU A 38 2.54 15.63 9.49
N SER A 39 1.61 16.28 8.79
CA SER A 39 0.97 15.71 7.61
C SER A 39 0.58 16.80 6.63
N GLU A 40 0.88 16.57 5.35
CA GLU A 40 0.54 17.49 4.28
C GLU A 40 0.14 16.73 3.02
N ARG A 41 -0.94 17.19 2.37
CA ARG A 41 -1.35 16.66 1.08
C ARG A 41 -0.48 17.27 -0.01
N GLY A 42 0.02 16.42 -0.90
CA GLY A 42 0.76 16.89 -2.05
C GLY A 42 -0.15 17.49 -3.14
N PRO A 43 0.47 18.04 -4.21
CA PRO A 43 -0.28 18.58 -5.33
C PRO A 43 -1.06 17.48 -6.05
N LEU A 44 -2.18 17.86 -6.67
CA LEU A 44 -2.99 16.92 -7.46
C LEU A 44 -2.23 16.41 -8.70
N GLY A 45 -1.43 17.23 -9.39
CA GLY A 45 -0.72 16.79 -10.60
C GLY A 45 -1.64 16.21 -11.69
N ASP A 46 -1.03 15.54 -12.67
CA ASP A 46 -1.68 15.17 -13.93
C ASP A 46 -2.31 13.77 -13.92
N PHE A 47 -1.94 12.92 -12.94
CA PHE A 47 -2.56 11.61 -12.79
C PHE A 47 -3.94 11.75 -12.13
N SER A 48 -4.98 11.86 -12.96
CA SER A 48 -6.34 12.24 -12.56
C SER A 48 -7.01 11.31 -11.54
N ARG A 49 -6.52 10.08 -11.41
CA ARG A 49 -7.03 9.07 -10.46
C ARG A 49 -6.27 9.03 -9.14
N GLY A 50 -5.13 9.70 -9.02
CA GLY A 50 -4.30 9.60 -7.83
C GLY A 50 -4.56 10.70 -6.80
N ILE A 51 -4.20 10.44 -5.57
CA ILE A 51 -3.95 11.43 -4.52
C ILE A 51 -2.69 11.03 -3.77
N TYR A 52 -2.03 12.02 -3.15
CA TYR A 52 -0.75 11.87 -2.50
C TYR A 52 -0.73 12.69 -1.21
N LEU A 53 -0.13 12.16 -0.15
CA LEU A 53 0.21 12.89 1.06
C LEU A 53 1.56 12.44 1.60
N GLU A 54 2.16 13.30 2.43
CA GLU A 54 3.28 12.94 3.28
C GLU A 54 2.88 13.04 4.75
N ALA A 55 3.53 12.22 5.58
CA ALA A 55 3.48 12.34 7.02
C ALA A 55 4.88 12.16 7.62
N CYS A 56 5.15 12.83 8.73
CA CYS A 56 6.38 12.65 9.49
C CYS A 56 6.10 12.63 10.99
N TYR A 57 6.71 11.68 11.69
CA TYR A 57 6.52 11.46 13.11
C TYR A 57 7.73 10.75 13.73
N TYR A 58 7.82 10.85 15.06
CA TYR A 58 8.80 10.12 15.85
C TYR A 58 8.13 8.97 16.61
N ILE A 59 8.80 7.83 16.68
CA ILE A 59 8.43 6.71 17.55
C ILE A 59 9.56 6.50 18.55
N ASN A 60 9.22 6.43 19.84
CA ASN A 60 10.17 6.14 20.90
C ASN A 60 10.48 4.64 21.00
N ALA A 61 10.97 4.07 19.91
CA ALA A 61 11.40 2.68 19.82
C ALA A 61 12.57 2.56 18.82
N PRO A 62 13.48 1.58 18.99
CA PRO A 62 14.58 1.36 18.04
C PRO A 62 14.08 1.09 16.62
N MET A 63 14.85 1.53 15.61
CA MET A 63 14.49 1.38 14.19
C MET A 63 14.13 -0.05 13.80
N ASP A 64 14.81 -1.02 14.39
CA ASP A 64 14.55 -2.43 14.15
C ASP A 64 13.16 -2.87 14.61
N ALA A 65 12.72 -2.40 15.78
CA ALA A 65 11.39 -2.68 16.31
C ALA A 65 10.31 -1.96 15.48
N VAL A 66 10.58 -0.74 15.03
CA VAL A 66 9.66 0.02 14.18
C VAL A 66 9.48 -0.63 12.81
N GLY A 67 10.58 -0.98 12.13
CA GLY A 67 10.50 -1.59 10.80
C GLY A 67 9.88 -2.99 10.82
N GLN A 68 10.23 -3.83 11.82
CA GLN A 68 9.55 -5.12 12.01
C GLN A 68 8.08 -4.94 12.39
N GLY A 69 7.77 -3.90 13.17
CA GLY A 69 6.41 -3.48 13.46
C GLY A 69 5.62 -3.19 12.20
N LEU A 70 6.15 -2.38 11.28
CA LEU A 70 5.50 -2.03 10.03
C LEU A 70 5.31 -3.25 9.12
N LEU A 71 6.32 -4.11 8.98
CA LEU A 71 6.28 -5.30 8.12
C LEU A 71 5.22 -6.32 8.53
N HIS A 72 4.97 -6.44 9.82
CA HIS A 72 4.13 -7.49 10.40
C HIS A 72 2.96 -6.92 11.22
N TRP A 73 2.54 -5.69 10.91
CA TRP A 73 1.43 -5.07 11.62
C TRP A 73 0.12 -5.76 11.23
N ASN A 74 -0.57 -6.34 12.21
CA ASN A 74 -1.84 -7.01 11.98
C ASN A 74 -3.02 -6.06 12.26
N PRO A 75 -3.69 -5.50 11.23
CA PRO A 75 -4.75 -4.52 11.42
C PRO A 75 -6.01 -5.10 12.09
N VAL A 76 -6.22 -6.43 12.08
CA VAL A 76 -7.39 -7.09 12.72
C VAL A 76 -7.40 -6.88 14.24
N GLN A 77 -6.24 -6.62 14.85
CA GLN A 77 -6.14 -6.36 16.29
C GLN A 77 -6.66 -4.96 16.68
N HIS A 78 -7.02 -4.14 15.69
CA HIS A 78 -7.39 -2.75 15.83
C HIS A 78 -8.82 -2.53 15.31
N ARG A 79 -9.78 -2.50 16.23
CA ARG A 79 -11.23 -2.47 15.90
C ARG A 79 -11.65 -1.26 15.06
N ASP A 80 -10.85 -0.19 15.08
CA ASP A 80 -11.02 1.02 14.29
C ASP A 80 -10.57 0.89 12.82
N ARG A 81 -10.07 -0.28 12.40
CA ARG A 81 -9.52 -0.50 11.05
C ARG A 81 -10.48 -1.16 10.07
N ASP A 82 -11.65 -1.59 10.52
CA ASP A 82 -12.64 -2.32 9.72
C ASP A 82 -12.08 -3.53 8.92
N VAL A 83 -10.93 -4.08 9.35
CA VAL A 83 -10.33 -5.29 8.78
C VAL A 83 -10.82 -6.52 9.51
N ARG A 84 -11.50 -7.41 8.80
CA ARG A 84 -12.06 -8.66 9.33
C ARG A 84 -11.07 -9.81 9.29
N LEU A 85 -10.34 -9.94 8.18
CA LEU A 85 -9.37 -11.01 7.96
C LEU A 85 -8.08 -10.38 7.43
N TYR A 86 -6.94 -10.82 7.97
CA TYR A 86 -5.61 -10.47 7.49
C TYR A 86 -4.75 -11.72 7.55
N GLN A 87 -4.02 -12.00 6.47
CA GLN A 87 -3.17 -13.18 6.38
C GLN A 87 -1.91 -12.89 5.58
N GLU A 88 -0.77 -12.90 6.27
CA GLU A 88 0.57 -12.88 5.64
C GLU A 88 0.92 -14.24 5.03
N TYR A 89 1.75 -14.23 3.99
CA TYR A 89 2.28 -15.40 3.33
C TYR A 89 3.56 -15.11 2.54
N ALA A 90 4.31 -16.17 2.24
CA ALA A 90 5.44 -16.10 1.33
C ALA A 90 4.96 -16.08 -0.13
N LEU A 91 5.48 -15.17 -0.95
CA LEU A 91 5.11 -15.03 -2.35
C LEU A 91 5.81 -16.11 -3.23
N PRO A 92 5.11 -16.83 -4.13
CA PRO A 92 3.67 -16.78 -4.41
C PRO A 92 2.81 -17.51 -3.36
N GLY A 93 1.59 -17.01 -3.14
CA GLY A 93 0.63 -17.65 -2.26
C GLY A 93 0.18 -19.02 -2.79
N THR A 94 0.14 -20.02 -1.90
CA THR A 94 -0.45 -21.34 -2.21
C THR A 94 -1.97 -21.30 -2.00
N ALA A 95 -2.71 -22.25 -2.60
CA ALA A 95 -4.15 -22.36 -2.39
C ALA A 95 -4.54 -22.42 -0.89
N ALA A 96 -3.71 -23.02 -0.04
CA ALA A 96 -3.97 -23.14 1.39
C ALA A 96 -4.05 -21.78 2.11
N VAL A 97 -3.30 -20.78 1.65
CA VAL A 97 -3.26 -19.43 2.25
C VAL A 97 -4.60 -18.73 2.11
N PHE A 98 -5.31 -18.95 1.00
CA PHE A 98 -6.58 -18.29 0.72
C PHE A 98 -7.79 -19.01 1.33
N LYS A 99 -7.65 -20.26 1.80
CA LYS A 99 -8.76 -21.05 2.36
C LYS A 99 -9.49 -20.40 3.54
N LYS A 100 -8.83 -19.49 4.28
CA LYS A 100 -9.48 -18.74 5.37
C LYS A 100 -10.51 -17.73 4.86
N LEU A 101 -10.50 -17.37 3.57
CA LEU A 101 -11.53 -16.56 2.96
C LEU A 101 -12.82 -17.37 2.88
N GLN A 102 -13.79 -17.02 3.73
CA GLN A 102 -15.12 -17.58 3.74
C GLN A 102 -16.12 -16.43 3.72
N LEU A 103 -16.74 -16.22 2.56
CA LEU A 103 -17.82 -15.26 2.39
C LEU A 103 -19.13 -15.87 2.89
N SER A 104 -19.93 -15.09 3.61
CA SER A 104 -21.19 -15.58 4.18
C SER A 104 -22.25 -14.49 4.25
N ALA A 105 -23.47 -14.81 3.83
CA ALA A 105 -24.65 -13.95 4.06
C ALA A 105 -25.00 -13.78 5.55
N GLY A 106 -24.34 -14.50 6.45
CA GLY A 106 -24.42 -14.26 7.90
C GLY A 106 -23.61 -13.04 8.36
N PHE A 107 -22.79 -12.47 7.49
CA PHE A 107 -22.02 -11.26 7.72
C PHE A 107 -22.47 -10.19 6.72
N ALA A 108 -23.20 -9.17 7.20
CA ALA A 108 -23.83 -8.15 6.35
C ALA A 108 -22.85 -7.44 5.39
N GLY A 109 -21.56 -7.33 5.74
CA GLY A 109 -20.55 -6.76 4.85
C GLY A 109 -20.30 -7.61 3.59
N ASP A 110 -20.54 -8.92 3.62
CA ASP A 110 -20.29 -9.81 2.47
C ASP A 110 -21.46 -9.79 1.47
N ASP A 111 -22.64 -9.30 1.84
CA ASP A 111 -23.86 -9.37 1.02
C ASP A 111 -23.65 -8.74 -0.36
N TRP A 112 -23.06 -7.54 -0.41
CA TRP A 112 -22.79 -6.86 -1.67
C TRP A 112 -21.84 -7.66 -2.57
N LEU A 113 -20.75 -8.20 -2.01
CA LEU A 113 -19.76 -8.96 -2.78
C LEU A 113 -20.36 -10.27 -3.31
N LEU A 114 -21.19 -10.94 -2.49
CA LEU A 114 -21.94 -12.13 -2.89
C LEU A 114 -22.91 -11.81 -4.03
N GLU A 115 -23.69 -10.73 -3.91
CA GLU A 115 -24.64 -10.28 -4.93
C GLU A 115 -23.95 -9.89 -6.24
N GLN A 116 -22.85 -9.13 -6.19
CA GLN A 116 -22.09 -8.77 -7.39
C GLN A 116 -21.46 -9.99 -8.04
N THR A 117 -20.89 -10.91 -7.26
CA THR A 117 -20.33 -12.16 -7.79
C THR A 117 -21.40 -12.97 -8.53
N ALA A 118 -22.59 -13.09 -7.94
CA ALA A 118 -23.72 -13.79 -8.57
C ALA A 118 -24.20 -13.09 -9.86
N ARG A 119 -24.34 -11.76 -9.83
CA ARG A 119 -24.70 -10.96 -11.01
C ARG A 119 -23.67 -11.11 -12.13
N THR A 120 -22.39 -11.07 -11.78
CA THR A 120 -21.30 -11.25 -12.73
C THR A 120 -21.33 -12.63 -13.38
N ALA A 121 -21.54 -13.69 -12.59
CA ALA A 121 -21.70 -15.04 -13.12
C ALA A 121 -22.89 -15.18 -14.08
N GLN A 122 -24.01 -14.48 -13.81
CA GLN A 122 -25.22 -14.52 -14.64
C GLN A 122 -25.10 -13.70 -15.93
N THR A 123 -24.49 -12.52 -15.86
CA THR A 123 -24.47 -11.55 -16.96
C THR A 123 -23.21 -11.59 -17.81
N GLY A 124 -22.11 -12.15 -17.28
CA GLY A 124 -20.79 -12.08 -17.88
C GLY A 124 -20.15 -10.68 -17.83
N ALA A 125 -20.72 -9.74 -17.09
CA ALA A 125 -20.20 -8.38 -16.92
C ALA A 125 -19.60 -8.18 -15.52
N ALA A 126 -18.45 -7.53 -15.45
CA ALA A 126 -17.76 -7.25 -14.18
C ALA A 126 -18.53 -6.27 -13.27
N GLY A 127 -19.28 -5.34 -13.86
CA GLY A 127 -19.92 -4.27 -13.11
C GLY A 127 -18.87 -3.43 -12.38
N ASP A 128 -19.01 -3.31 -11.07
CA ASP A 128 -18.07 -2.58 -10.20
C ASP A 128 -16.87 -3.44 -9.74
N LEU A 129 -16.89 -4.75 -10.00
CA LEU A 129 -15.81 -5.65 -9.60
C LEU A 129 -14.59 -5.51 -10.52
N HIS A 130 -13.41 -5.59 -9.90
CA HIS A 130 -12.15 -5.57 -10.61
C HIS A 130 -11.77 -6.96 -11.16
N LEU A 131 -12.41 -7.34 -12.26
CA LEU A 131 -12.26 -8.65 -12.90
C LEU A 131 -11.91 -8.53 -14.39
N THR A 132 -10.96 -9.34 -14.82
CA THR A 132 -10.61 -9.55 -16.22
C THR A 132 -11.58 -10.48 -16.92
N SER A 133 -11.57 -10.49 -18.26
CA SER A 133 -12.39 -11.42 -19.05
C SER A 133 -12.15 -12.90 -18.72
N GLU A 134 -10.93 -13.29 -18.34
CA GLU A 134 -10.63 -14.67 -17.93
C GLU A 134 -11.24 -15.01 -16.56
N GLU A 135 -11.24 -14.05 -15.63
CA GLU A 135 -11.86 -14.20 -14.31
C GLU A 135 -13.40 -14.18 -14.40
N LEU A 136 -13.96 -13.40 -15.33
CA LEU A 136 -15.39 -13.45 -15.66
C LEU A 136 -15.79 -14.83 -16.21
N ALA A 137 -14.97 -15.39 -17.10
CA ALA A 137 -15.19 -16.73 -17.64
C ALA A 137 -15.09 -17.81 -16.54
N LEU A 138 -14.18 -17.66 -15.57
CA LEU A 138 -14.10 -18.55 -14.40
C LEU A 138 -15.42 -18.58 -13.62
N LEU A 139 -16.05 -17.43 -13.40
CA LEU A 139 -17.33 -17.33 -12.70
C LEU A 139 -18.52 -17.91 -13.49
N GLY A 140 -18.48 -17.86 -14.82
CA GLY A 140 -19.57 -18.33 -15.68
C GLY A 140 -19.52 -19.81 -16.09
N GLN A 141 -18.33 -20.44 -16.08
CA GLN A 141 -18.15 -21.78 -16.67
C GLN A 141 -18.61 -22.93 -15.76
N LYS A 142 -18.59 -22.77 -14.43
CA LYS A 142 -18.98 -23.80 -13.47
C LYS A 142 -19.66 -23.18 -12.26
N PRO A 143 -20.70 -23.82 -11.69
CA PRO A 143 -21.21 -23.44 -10.37
C PRO A 143 -20.08 -23.62 -9.35
N MET A 144 -19.51 -22.50 -8.91
CA MET A 144 -18.46 -22.45 -7.90
C MET A 144 -18.97 -21.59 -6.74
N PRO A 145 -18.76 -22.01 -5.48
CA PRO A 145 -19.04 -21.16 -4.34
C PRO A 145 -18.27 -19.84 -4.46
N PRO A 146 -18.88 -18.67 -4.16
CA PRO A 146 -18.20 -17.38 -4.27
C PRO A 146 -16.85 -17.33 -3.57
N SER A 147 -16.75 -17.92 -2.37
CA SER A 147 -15.48 -18.04 -1.63
C SER A 147 -14.40 -18.75 -2.45
N GLU A 148 -14.70 -19.88 -3.09
CA GLU A 148 -13.74 -20.64 -3.90
C GLU A 148 -13.30 -19.86 -5.15
N ALA A 149 -14.23 -19.13 -5.77
CA ALA A 149 -13.92 -18.31 -6.93
C ALA A 149 -12.96 -17.17 -6.58
N TRP A 150 -13.23 -16.46 -5.48
CA TRP A 150 -12.34 -15.41 -5.00
C TRP A 150 -10.99 -15.95 -4.53
N GLN A 151 -10.94 -17.11 -3.89
CA GLN A 151 -9.69 -17.78 -3.54
C GLN A 151 -8.82 -18.04 -4.78
N GLU A 152 -9.41 -18.57 -5.85
CA GLU A 152 -8.72 -18.83 -7.12
C GLU A 152 -8.24 -17.53 -7.79
N ILE A 153 -9.07 -16.48 -7.81
CA ILE A 153 -8.71 -15.15 -8.35
C ILE A 153 -7.50 -14.57 -7.61
N LEU A 154 -7.56 -14.56 -6.27
CA LEU A 154 -6.49 -14.05 -5.41
C LEU A 154 -5.19 -14.85 -5.61
N GLN A 155 -5.29 -16.18 -5.69
CA GLN A 155 -4.16 -17.05 -5.96
C GLN A 155 -3.51 -16.76 -7.33
N ARG A 156 -4.32 -16.62 -8.39
CA ARG A 156 -3.83 -16.34 -9.75
C ARG A 156 -3.11 -15.00 -9.82
N ARG A 157 -3.64 -13.96 -9.19
CA ARG A 157 -3.02 -12.62 -9.15
C ARG A 157 -1.75 -12.59 -8.30
N SER A 158 -1.72 -13.29 -7.17
CA SER A 158 -0.50 -13.50 -6.36
C SER A 158 0.59 -14.21 -7.17
N ALA A 159 0.24 -15.28 -7.89
CA ALA A 159 1.17 -16.01 -8.75
C ALA A 159 1.65 -15.16 -9.94
N ALA A 160 0.80 -14.27 -10.48
CA ALA A 160 1.19 -13.36 -11.54
C ALA A 160 2.26 -12.35 -11.07
N LEU A 161 2.08 -11.74 -9.90
CA LEU A 161 3.07 -10.86 -9.28
C LEU A 161 4.42 -11.59 -9.10
N ALA A 162 4.39 -12.81 -8.57
CA ALA A 162 5.60 -13.60 -8.36
C ALA A 162 6.37 -13.91 -9.65
N ARG A 163 5.67 -14.09 -10.78
CA ARG A 163 6.29 -14.43 -12.06
C ARG A 163 6.91 -13.24 -12.79
N GLY A 164 6.33 -12.05 -12.68
CA GLY A 164 6.73 -10.93 -13.51
C GLY A 164 6.50 -9.53 -12.92
N GLY A 165 6.33 -9.45 -11.61
CA GLY A 165 6.05 -8.21 -10.89
C GLY A 165 4.75 -7.56 -11.30
N LEU A 166 4.59 -6.28 -10.98
CA LEU A 166 3.34 -5.54 -11.22
C LEU A 166 2.93 -5.54 -12.70
N ALA A 167 3.90 -5.61 -13.63
CA ALA A 167 3.65 -5.65 -15.06
C ALA A 167 3.00 -6.97 -15.52
N ALA A 168 3.13 -8.05 -14.76
CA ALA A 168 2.49 -9.33 -15.04
C ALA A 168 1.12 -9.48 -14.36
N VAL A 169 0.78 -8.62 -13.39
CA VAL A 169 -0.54 -8.66 -12.74
C VAL A 169 -1.59 -8.14 -13.74
N PRO A 170 -2.70 -8.86 -13.95
CA PRO A 170 -3.72 -8.45 -14.90
C PRO A 170 -4.37 -7.11 -14.54
N PRO A 171 -4.95 -6.39 -15.53
CA PRO A 171 -5.72 -5.17 -15.30
C PRO A 171 -6.87 -5.35 -14.31
N TYR A 172 -7.40 -4.23 -13.81
CA TYR A 172 -8.58 -4.24 -12.93
C TYR A 172 -9.87 -4.50 -13.71
N GLY A 173 -9.88 -4.41 -15.04
CA GLY A 173 -11.08 -4.68 -15.83
C GLY A 173 -10.77 -5.15 -17.23
N SER A 174 -11.77 -5.07 -18.12
CA SER A 174 -11.58 -5.24 -19.56
C SER A 174 -10.75 -4.10 -20.17
N ASP A 175 -10.79 -2.91 -19.56
CA ASP A 175 -9.92 -1.81 -19.93
C ASP A 175 -8.49 -2.06 -19.45
N LYS A 176 -7.58 -2.23 -20.41
CA LYS A 176 -6.15 -2.45 -20.17
C LYS A 176 -5.43 -1.17 -19.71
N SER A 177 -6.08 -0.01 -19.75
CA SER A 177 -5.50 1.27 -19.32
C SER A 177 -5.41 1.42 -17.80
N ILE A 178 -6.20 0.64 -17.04
CA ILE A 178 -6.19 0.64 -15.58
C ILE A 178 -5.68 -0.71 -15.09
N SER A 179 -4.39 -0.74 -14.75
CA SER A 179 -3.66 -1.93 -14.35
C SER A 179 -2.73 -1.63 -13.17
N PRO A 180 -2.34 -2.63 -12.36
CA PRO A 180 -1.44 -2.40 -11.23
C PRO A 180 -0.15 -1.66 -11.61
N ASN A 181 0.49 -2.03 -12.72
CA ASN A 181 1.69 -1.33 -13.19
C ASN A 181 1.42 0.11 -13.69
N SER A 182 0.28 0.36 -14.35
CA SER A 182 -0.05 1.74 -14.80
C SER A 182 -0.39 2.64 -13.61
N GLU A 183 -1.15 2.14 -12.64
CA GLU A 183 -1.51 2.90 -11.44
C GLU A 183 -0.28 3.18 -10.59
N PHE A 184 0.60 2.19 -10.37
CA PHE A 184 1.86 2.37 -9.65
C PHE A 184 2.72 3.49 -10.26
N ARG A 185 2.94 3.46 -11.58
CA ARG A 185 3.70 4.51 -12.28
C ARG A 185 2.99 5.87 -12.25
N GLY A 186 1.66 5.86 -12.39
CA GLY A 186 0.83 7.07 -12.30
C GLY A 186 0.95 7.75 -10.95
N LEU A 187 0.84 6.99 -9.86
CA LEU A 187 0.98 7.49 -8.50
C LEU A 187 2.38 8.06 -8.23
N LEU A 188 3.44 7.36 -8.65
CA LEU A 188 4.81 7.86 -8.49
C LEU A 188 5.08 9.17 -9.23
N SER A 189 4.32 9.49 -10.28
CA SER A 189 4.44 10.76 -10.99
C SER A 189 3.91 11.96 -10.18
N LEU A 190 3.09 11.72 -9.13
CA LEU A 190 2.58 12.76 -8.23
C LEU A 190 3.64 13.29 -7.26
N ALA A 191 4.67 12.50 -6.97
CA ALA A 191 5.72 12.86 -6.01
C ALA A 191 7.13 12.57 -6.55
N PRO A 192 7.63 13.32 -7.54
CA PRO A 192 8.92 13.02 -8.19
C PRO A 192 10.14 13.03 -7.26
N LYS A 193 10.09 13.78 -6.14
CA LYS A 193 11.14 13.75 -5.11
C LYS A 193 11.15 12.44 -4.35
N ALA A 194 10.01 12.05 -3.77
CA ALA A 194 9.85 10.77 -3.09
C ALA A 194 10.15 9.58 -4.02
N ALA A 195 9.64 9.61 -5.26
CA ALA A 195 9.91 8.57 -6.24
C ALA A 195 11.40 8.41 -6.56
N ARG A 196 12.18 9.50 -6.61
CA ARG A 196 13.64 9.42 -6.77
C ARG A 196 14.32 8.85 -5.53
N HIS A 197 13.89 9.26 -4.34
CA HIS A 197 14.43 8.76 -3.07
C HIS A 197 14.22 7.25 -2.88
N PHE A 198 13.00 6.79 -3.19
CA PHE A 198 12.60 5.39 -3.07
C PHE A 198 12.85 4.59 -4.36
N GLN A 199 13.57 5.13 -5.35
CA GLN A 199 13.92 4.40 -6.58
C GLN A 199 14.50 2.99 -6.30
N PRO A 200 15.37 2.81 -5.29
CA PRO A 200 15.88 1.47 -4.95
C PRO A 200 14.80 0.47 -4.50
N MET A 201 13.68 0.94 -3.95
CA MET A 201 12.51 0.11 -3.61
C MET A 201 11.57 -0.06 -4.79
N ILE A 202 11.31 1.01 -5.54
CA ILE A 202 10.43 1.04 -6.71
C ILE A 202 10.90 0.06 -7.79
N GLU A 203 12.21 -0.11 -7.93
CA GLU A 203 12.82 -1.03 -8.90
C GLU A 203 13.15 -2.41 -8.30
N ALA A 204 12.74 -2.69 -7.06
CA ALA A 204 13.05 -3.94 -6.39
C ALA A 204 12.07 -5.07 -6.78
N GLN A 205 12.54 -6.32 -6.65
CA GLN A 205 11.64 -7.46 -6.61
C GLN A 205 10.85 -7.48 -5.28
N PRO A 206 9.58 -7.93 -5.31
CA PRO A 206 8.85 -8.44 -6.46
C PRO A 206 8.04 -7.38 -7.23
N LEU A 207 8.16 -6.07 -6.94
CA LEU A 207 7.44 -5.04 -7.69
C LEU A 207 7.84 -5.02 -9.17
N VAL A 208 9.13 -5.21 -9.46
CA VAL A 208 9.69 -5.29 -10.81
C VAL A 208 10.45 -6.61 -10.99
N ALA A 209 10.10 -7.38 -12.04
CA ALA A 209 10.64 -8.72 -12.29
C ALA A 209 12.17 -8.78 -12.35
N ALA A 210 12.79 -7.84 -13.09
CA ALA A 210 14.23 -7.75 -13.27
C ALA A 210 14.93 -6.91 -12.18
N GLY A 211 14.21 -6.61 -11.09
CA GLY A 211 14.68 -5.78 -9.99
C GLY A 211 15.74 -6.45 -9.12
N LYS A 212 16.40 -5.65 -8.28
CA LYS A 212 17.22 -6.19 -7.19
C LYS A 212 16.33 -6.80 -6.11
N GLN A 213 16.77 -7.87 -5.47
CA GLN A 213 16.02 -8.49 -4.37
C GLN A 213 15.89 -7.51 -3.19
N ALA A 214 14.68 -7.37 -2.66
CA ALA A 214 14.45 -6.72 -1.38
C ALA A 214 15.12 -7.53 -0.24
N SER A 215 15.50 -6.85 0.84
CA SER A 215 16.02 -7.51 2.03
C SER A 215 14.97 -8.41 2.68
N GLU A 216 13.74 -7.94 2.73
CA GLU A 216 12.59 -8.65 3.30
C GLU A 216 11.37 -8.42 2.41
N THR A 217 10.53 -9.44 2.28
CA THR A 217 9.31 -9.41 1.48
C THR A 217 8.22 -10.20 2.19
N VAL A 218 7.07 -9.57 2.41
CA VAL A 218 5.91 -10.19 3.07
C VAL A 218 4.68 -9.89 2.22
N ALA A 219 4.11 -10.91 1.59
CA ALA A 219 2.84 -10.74 0.89
C ALA A 219 1.69 -10.94 1.87
N TYR A 220 0.55 -10.30 1.62
CA TYR A 220 -0.63 -10.49 2.44
C TYR A 220 -1.90 -10.42 1.60
N TRP A 221 -2.98 -10.92 2.18
CA TRP A 221 -4.32 -10.64 1.71
C TRP A 221 -5.20 -10.27 2.89
N GLU A 222 -6.19 -9.42 2.64
CA GLU A 222 -7.16 -9.06 3.66
C GLU A 222 -8.59 -8.94 3.10
N ALA A 223 -9.55 -9.09 4.00
CA ALA A 223 -10.95 -8.75 3.81
C ALA A 223 -11.25 -7.57 4.73
N THR A 224 -11.45 -6.40 4.13
CA THR A 224 -11.66 -5.13 4.83
C THR A 224 -12.98 -4.50 4.39
N GLN A 225 -13.59 -3.68 5.23
CA GLN A 225 -14.80 -2.95 4.86
C GLN A 225 -14.43 -1.63 4.20
N VAL A 226 -14.88 -1.42 2.97
CA VAL A 226 -14.77 -0.15 2.25
C VAL A 226 -16.14 0.20 1.72
N ARG A 227 -16.61 1.44 1.95
CA ARG A 227 -17.98 1.87 1.57
C ARG A 227 -19.06 0.88 2.03
N ASP A 228 -18.98 0.50 3.30
CA ASP A 228 -19.94 -0.39 3.99
C ASP A 228 -20.01 -1.84 3.50
N HIS A 229 -19.10 -2.30 2.62
CA HIS A 229 -19.06 -3.70 2.17
C HIS A 229 -17.65 -4.28 2.18
N THR A 230 -17.56 -5.61 2.16
CA THR A 230 -16.31 -6.35 2.10
C THR A 230 -15.63 -6.15 0.76
N THR A 231 -14.44 -5.54 0.79
CA THR A 231 -13.47 -5.51 -0.30
C THR A 231 -12.35 -6.50 0.03
N LEU A 232 -12.05 -7.38 -0.92
CA LEU A 232 -10.90 -8.29 -0.84
C LEU A 232 -9.70 -7.60 -1.44
N GLN A 233 -8.53 -7.73 -0.82
CA GLN A 233 -7.31 -7.20 -1.41
C GLN A 233 -6.10 -8.12 -1.29
N LEU A 234 -5.19 -7.98 -2.23
CA LEU A 234 -3.81 -8.46 -2.15
C LEU A 234 -2.88 -7.27 -1.98
N GLY A 235 -1.93 -7.43 -1.07
CA GLY A 235 -0.84 -6.49 -0.90
C GLY A 235 0.49 -7.17 -0.64
N LEU A 236 1.50 -6.33 -0.55
CA LEU A 236 2.88 -6.75 -0.41
C LEU A 236 3.66 -5.66 0.31
N PHE A 237 4.34 -6.07 1.39
CA PHE A 237 5.47 -5.37 1.92
C PHE A 237 6.77 -5.82 1.25
N ALA A 238 7.62 -4.87 0.90
CA ALA A 238 9.02 -5.11 0.60
C ALA A 238 9.88 -4.09 1.34
N ALA A 239 11.10 -4.48 1.73
CA ALA A 239 11.96 -3.58 2.46
C ALA A 239 13.44 -3.74 2.12
N ARG A 240 14.20 -2.66 2.30
CA ARG A 240 15.66 -2.63 2.20
C ARG A 240 16.23 -1.99 3.45
N LYS A 241 17.00 -2.79 4.19
CA LYS A 241 17.56 -2.41 5.48
C LYS A 241 19.06 -2.14 5.35
N SER A 242 19.52 -1.07 6.00
CA SER A 242 20.93 -0.75 6.21
C SER A 242 21.17 -0.43 7.69
N SER A 243 22.43 -0.18 8.07
CA SER A 243 22.75 0.26 9.43
C SER A 243 22.27 1.69 9.74
N GLU A 244 22.11 2.52 8.72
CA GLU A 244 21.80 3.95 8.87
C GLU A 244 20.33 4.27 8.64
N SER A 245 19.62 3.38 7.93
CA SER A 245 18.25 3.63 7.54
C SER A 245 17.54 2.36 7.09
N TRP A 246 16.21 2.39 7.11
CA TRP A 246 15.37 1.32 6.60
C TRP A 246 14.29 1.90 5.69
N GLN A 247 14.28 1.46 4.43
CA GLN A 247 13.23 1.79 3.47
C GLN A 247 12.23 0.64 3.36
N LEU A 248 10.95 0.95 3.38
CA LEU A 248 9.87 0.00 3.20
C LEU A 248 8.88 0.51 2.16
N VAL A 249 8.18 -0.40 1.52
CA VAL A 249 7.01 -0.14 0.70
C VAL A 249 5.91 -1.11 1.10
N ASP A 250 4.72 -0.59 1.34
CA ASP A 250 3.46 -1.34 1.34
C ASP A 250 2.73 -1.05 0.03
N CYS A 251 2.35 -2.08 -0.72
CA CYS A 251 1.64 -1.93 -1.98
C CYS A 251 0.42 -2.86 -2.00
N ALA A 252 -0.75 -2.31 -1.69
CA ALA A 252 -2.04 -2.94 -1.93
C ALA A 252 -2.36 -2.87 -3.43
N TYR A 253 -1.88 -3.86 -4.18
CA TYR A 253 -1.86 -3.85 -5.64
C TYR A 253 -3.13 -4.41 -6.29
N TYR A 254 -3.96 -5.12 -5.54
CA TYR A 254 -5.23 -5.62 -6.05
C TYR A 254 -6.34 -5.57 -5.01
N PRO A 255 -7.18 -4.53 -5.00
CA PRO A 255 -8.51 -4.54 -4.40
C PRO A 255 -9.58 -5.09 -5.37
N SER A 256 -10.60 -5.77 -4.84
CA SER A 256 -11.71 -6.32 -5.61
C SER A 256 -12.63 -5.29 -6.23
N ASP A 257 -12.63 -4.05 -5.73
CA ASP A 257 -13.53 -2.96 -6.12
C ASP A 257 -13.06 -1.60 -5.53
N THR A 258 -13.90 -0.56 -5.65
CA THR A 258 -13.85 0.77 -4.99
C THR A 258 -12.68 1.70 -5.33
N TYR A 259 -11.44 1.23 -5.25
CA TYR A 259 -10.21 1.95 -5.55
C TYR A 259 -9.28 1.03 -6.33
N PHE A 260 -8.21 1.53 -6.95
CA PHE A 260 -7.34 0.71 -7.78
C PHE A 260 -6.08 0.27 -7.03
N MET A 261 -5.44 1.16 -6.28
CA MET A 261 -4.19 0.85 -5.58
C MET A 261 -4.02 1.77 -4.37
N ALA A 262 -3.47 1.22 -3.28
CA ALA A 262 -2.87 2.01 -2.20
C ALA A 262 -1.38 1.68 -2.10
N LEU A 263 -0.56 2.68 -1.85
CA LEU A 263 0.89 2.57 -1.84
C LEU A 263 1.46 3.48 -0.75
N ASP A 264 2.22 2.93 0.17
CA ASP A 264 2.91 3.69 1.21
C ASP A 264 4.40 3.38 1.17
N PHE A 265 5.22 4.41 1.02
CA PHE A 265 6.66 4.30 1.26
C PHE A 265 7.01 4.82 2.64
N PHE A 266 7.88 4.09 3.34
CA PHE A 266 8.40 4.49 4.63
C PHE A 266 9.92 4.60 4.56
N GLN A 267 10.43 5.70 5.10
CA GLN A 267 11.84 5.87 5.40
C GLN A 267 11.99 6.01 6.91
N LEU A 268 12.77 5.10 7.49
CA LEU A 268 13.11 5.07 8.90
C LEU A 268 14.56 5.50 9.07
N TRP A 269 14.82 6.35 10.06
CA TRP A 269 16.17 6.69 10.49
C TRP A 269 16.29 6.55 12.02
N PRO A 270 17.38 5.98 12.53
CA PRO A 270 17.63 5.95 13.96
C PRO A 270 18.03 7.36 14.44
N VAL A 271 17.31 7.90 15.43
CA VAL A 271 17.57 9.24 15.99
C VAL A 271 17.40 9.21 17.51
N ASP A 272 18.48 9.50 18.23
CA ASP A 272 18.52 9.60 19.70
C ASP A 272 17.85 8.42 20.44
N GLY A 273 18.13 7.20 19.97
CA GLY A 273 17.61 5.95 20.54
C GLY A 273 16.22 5.53 20.07
N GLY A 274 15.47 6.43 19.43
CA GLY A 274 14.20 6.14 18.76
C GLY A 274 14.31 6.20 17.25
N THR A 275 13.17 6.39 16.58
CA THR A 275 13.08 6.35 15.11
C THR A 275 12.32 7.56 14.57
N LEU A 276 12.95 8.29 13.66
CA LEU A 276 12.28 9.26 12.81
C LEU A 276 11.68 8.53 11.61
N VAL A 277 10.38 8.75 11.36
CA VAL A 277 9.65 8.11 10.27
C VAL A 277 9.16 9.19 9.30
N TRP A 278 9.45 8.98 8.02
CA TRP A 278 8.81 9.70 6.92
C TRP A 278 7.99 8.72 6.09
N GLN A 279 6.72 9.04 5.90
CA GLN A 279 5.77 8.27 5.10
C GLN A 279 5.35 9.10 3.89
N ALA A 280 5.39 8.49 2.71
CA ALA A 280 4.84 9.02 1.47
C ALA A 280 3.74 8.07 1.01
N GLY A 281 2.48 8.50 1.19
CA GLY A 281 1.30 7.67 0.95
C GLY A 281 0.54 8.10 -0.31
N PHE A 282 0.00 7.12 -1.03
CA PHE A 282 -0.68 7.31 -2.31
C PHE A 282 -1.92 6.44 -2.41
N VAL A 283 -2.97 6.95 -3.04
CA VAL A 283 -4.16 6.17 -3.40
C VAL A 283 -4.56 6.48 -4.83
N SER A 284 -4.84 5.45 -5.63
CA SER A 284 -5.52 5.58 -6.91
C SER A 284 -6.96 5.13 -6.79
N ALA A 285 -7.91 5.93 -7.26
CA ALA A 285 -9.35 5.66 -7.21
C ALA A 285 -10.10 6.29 -8.41
N PRO A 286 -11.34 5.87 -8.71
CA PRO A 286 -12.13 6.40 -9.83
C PRO A 286 -12.70 7.80 -9.52
N PHE A 287 -11.84 8.80 -9.33
CA PHE A 287 -12.26 10.18 -9.11
C PHE A 287 -12.90 10.78 -10.37
N ARG A 288 -13.96 11.58 -10.17
CA ARG A 288 -14.70 12.15 -11.29
C ARG A 288 -13.99 13.40 -11.80
N SER A 289 -13.44 13.32 -13.01
CA SER A 289 -12.69 14.41 -13.65
C SER A 289 -13.52 15.68 -13.88
N TYR A 290 -14.83 15.56 -14.08
CA TYR A 290 -15.73 16.70 -14.32
C TYR A 290 -15.99 17.58 -13.09
N LEU A 291 -15.61 17.14 -11.89
CA LEU A 291 -15.76 17.92 -10.66
C LEU A 291 -14.55 18.81 -10.35
N GLY A 292 -13.67 19.07 -11.34
CA GLY A 292 -12.58 20.04 -11.20
C GLY A 292 -11.60 19.73 -10.06
N GLY A 293 -11.50 18.47 -9.64
CA GLY A 293 -10.64 18.04 -8.53
C GLY A 293 -11.27 18.10 -7.13
N VAL A 294 -12.55 18.48 -6.99
CA VAL A 294 -13.24 18.51 -5.69
C VAL A 294 -13.26 17.13 -5.01
N ASP A 295 -13.57 16.08 -5.75
CA ASP A 295 -13.55 14.70 -5.22
C ASP A 295 -12.17 14.32 -4.69
N ARG A 296 -11.12 14.67 -5.43
CA ARG A 296 -9.72 14.39 -5.04
C ARG A 296 -9.33 15.17 -3.79
N TYR A 297 -9.82 16.41 -3.66
CA TYR A 297 -9.59 17.22 -2.47
C TYR A 297 -10.24 16.59 -1.23
N ILE A 298 -11.51 16.19 -1.34
CA ILE A 298 -12.26 15.54 -0.24
C ILE A 298 -11.61 14.21 0.13
N ALA A 299 -11.30 13.37 -0.87
CA ALA A 299 -10.63 12.10 -0.66
C ALA A 299 -9.25 12.29 -0.02
N GLY A 300 -8.48 13.31 -0.44
CA GLY A 300 -7.21 13.64 0.21
C GLY A 300 -7.35 14.02 1.68
N LYS A 301 -8.46 14.67 2.07
CA LYS A 301 -8.74 14.96 3.48
C LYS A 301 -9.04 13.68 4.26
N GLN A 302 -9.91 12.81 3.73
CA GLN A 302 -10.21 11.51 4.34
C GLN A 302 -8.94 10.67 4.52
N MET A 303 -8.13 10.60 3.46
CA MET A 303 -6.83 9.92 3.50
C MET A 303 -5.91 10.49 4.58
N THR A 304 -5.89 11.82 4.78
CA THR A 304 -5.12 12.44 5.87
C THR A 304 -5.61 12.00 7.24
N ASP A 305 -6.92 12.05 7.48
CA ASP A 305 -7.53 11.67 8.75
C ASP A 305 -7.28 10.18 9.07
N GLU A 306 -7.41 9.32 8.06
CA GLU A 306 -7.13 7.88 8.14
C GLU A 306 -5.65 7.61 8.43
N THR A 307 -4.72 8.24 7.70
CA THR A 307 -3.27 8.10 7.93
C THR A 307 -2.90 8.54 9.34
N LEU A 308 -3.40 9.68 9.82
CA LEU A 308 -3.13 10.16 11.18
C LEU A 308 -3.67 9.20 12.24
N SER A 309 -4.85 8.63 12.01
CA SER A 309 -5.41 7.59 12.87
C SER A 309 -4.50 6.35 12.89
N THR A 310 -4.05 5.88 11.72
CA THR A 310 -3.14 4.72 11.57
C THR A 310 -1.86 4.94 12.34
N ILE A 311 -1.19 6.07 12.14
CA ILE A 311 0.07 6.42 12.80
C ILE A 311 -0.09 6.39 14.33
N LYS A 312 -1.15 7.00 14.86
CA LYS A 312 -1.40 7.03 16.31
C LYS A 312 -1.62 5.62 16.87
N THR A 313 -2.38 4.80 16.16
CA THR A 313 -2.70 3.43 16.56
C THR A 313 -1.44 2.56 16.54
N PHE A 314 -0.68 2.62 15.45
CA PHE A 314 0.58 1.92 15.27
C PHE A 314 1.62 2.31 16.34
N ARG A 315 1.83 3.63 16.54
CA ARG A 315 2.73 4.16 17.57
C ARG A 315 2.33 3.65 18.95
N SER A 316 1.04 3.70 19.28
CA SER A 316 0.55 3.20 20.58
C SER A 316 0.77 1.69 20.76
N ALA A 317 0.65 0.90 19.68
CA ALA A 317 0.87 -0.54 19.73
C ALA A 317 2.34 -0.91 19.95
N LEU A 318 3.27 -0.11 19.41
CA LEU A 318 4.71 -0.33 19.57
C LEU A 318 5.25 0.17 20.92
N GLU A 319 4.86 1.37 21.36
CA GLU A 319 5.41 1.99 22.58
C GLU A 319 4.85 1.38 23.88
N LYS A 320 3.79 0.57 23.79
CA LYS A 320 3.26 -0.20 24.93
C LYS A 320 3.95 -1.55 25.15
N ARG A 321 4.86 -1.95 24.26
CA ARG A 321 5.67 -3.18 24.38
C ARG A 321 6.93 -2.90 25.18
#